data_AF-W2JJH7-F1
#
_entry.id   AF-W2JJH7-F1
#
_cell.length_a   1.000
_cell.length_b   1.000
_cell.length_c   1.000
_cell.angle_alpha   90.00
_cell.angle_beta   90.00
_cell.angle_gamma   90.00
#
_symmetry.space_group_name_H-M   'P 1'
#
loop_
_entity.id
_entity.type
_entity.pdbx_description
1 polymer ?
#
loop_
_entity_poly.entity_id
_entity_poly.type
_entity_poly.pdbx_seq_one_letter_code
_entity_poly.pdbx_strand_id
1 'polypeptide(L)'
;MNIAQSSLALLLIVAAASNTDASYLRKLGGTTIATNVKTYAAYGDYAPAMLAAVNKQRATKGLSPLCLNKKLHSAAQRHSDDMAAKDYMAHDGSDGST
;
A
#
# COMPACT_ATOMS: atom_id res chain seq x y z
N MET A 1 15.73 -25.54 39.93
CA MET A 1 14.56 -26.40 39.67
C MET A 1 13.37 -25.48 39.46
N ASN A 2 12.81 -25.50 38.25
CA ASN A 2 11.84 -24.55 37.71
C ASN A 2 10.51 -24.59 38.49
N ILE A 3 9.89 -23.42 38.69
CA ILE A 3 8.43 -23.29 38.56
C ILE A 3 8.14 -21.98 37.83
N ALA A 4 7.75 -22.10 36.57
CA ALA A 4 7.12 -21.07 35.79
C ALA A 4 5.66 -20.93 36.24
N GLN A 5 5.17 -19.70 36.40
CA GLN A 5 3.75 -19.39 36.22
C GLN A 5 3.65 -18.06 35.48
N SER A 6 3.61 -18.17 34.15
CA SER A 6 3.34 -17.07 33.22
C SER A 6 1.85 -16.73 33.31
N SER A 7 1.53 -15.51 33.75
CA SER A 7 0.16 -15.08 34.00
C SER A 7 -0.51 -14.52 32.75
N LEU A 8 -1.73 -15.03 32.56
CA LEU A 8 -2.92 -14.37 32.01
C LEU A 8 -3.03 -14.18 30.49
N ALA A 9 -3.87 -15.06 29.92
CA ALA A 9 -4.46 -14.97 28.61
C ALA A 9 -5.20 -13.64 28.38
N LEU A 10 -5.13 -13.14 27.14
CA LEU A 10 -6.24 -12.40 26.54
C LEU A 10 -6.54 -12.99 25.17
N LEU A 11 -7.61 -13.78 25.15
CA LEU A 11 -8.19 -14.41 23.98
C LEU A 11 -9.30 -13.48 23.49
N LEU A 12 -9.10 -12.82 22.34
CA LEU A 12 -10.18 -12.13 21.62
C LEU A 12 -10.52 -12.96 20.39
N ILE A 13 -11.60 -13.72 20.50
CA ILE A 13 -12.33 -14.27 19.36
C ILE A 13 -13.12 -13.12 18.74
N VAL A 14 -12.75 -12.72 17.53
CA VAL A 14 -13.65 -12.02 16.61
C VAL A 14 -13.92 -12.96 15.45
N ALA A 15 -15.21 -13.26 15.26
CA ALA A 15 -15.73 -14.07 14.19
C ALA A 15 -15.64 -13.35 12.83
N ALA A 16 -15.45 -14.15 11.78
CA ALA A 16 -15.85 -13.90 10.39
C ALA A 16 -15.27 -12.67 9.67
N ALA A 17 -14.05 -12.80 9.14
CA ALA A 17 -13.76 -12.57 7.72
C ALA A 17 -12.36 -13.13 7.43
N SER A 18 -12.33 -14.21 6.66
CA SER A 18 -11.15 -14.85 6.09
C SER A 18 -10.28 -13.85 5.33
N ASN A 19 -9.20 -13.34 5.93
CA ASN A 19 -8.09 -12.69 5.24
C ASN A 19 -6.81 -12.85 6.08
N THR A 20 -6.20 -14.04 6.05
CA THR A 20 -4.87 -14.28 6.64
C THR A 20 -3.77 -13.66 5.76
N ASP A 21 -3.85 -12.37 5.52
CA ASP A 21 -2.76 -11.62 4.87
C ASP A 21 -2.02 -10.84 5.95
N ALA A 22 -0.73 -11.14 6.16
CA ALA A 22 0.14 -10.42 7.09
C ALA A 22 0.29 -8.92 6.77
N SER A 23 -0.28 -8.43 5.66
CA SER A 23 -0.17 -7.06 5.16
C SER A 23 -1.00 -6.01 5.91
N TYR A 24 -1.84 -6.43 6.87
CA TYR A 24 -2.60 -5.54 7.76
C TYR A 24 -1.89 -5.18 9.07
N LEU A 25 -0.70 -5.76 9.33
CA LEU A 25 0.07 -5.51 10.55
C LEU A 25 1.17 -4.48 10.29
N ARG A 26 1.08 -3.29 10.89
CA ARG A 26 2.13 -2.27 10.83
C ARG A 26 2.86 -2.19 12.16
N LYS A 27 4.20 -2.25 12.14
CA LYS A 27 5.03 -2.12 13.34
C LYS A 27 5.41 -0.66 13.55
N LEU A 28 4.88 -0.04 14.60
CA LEU A 28 5.16 1.33 15.01
C LEU A 28 5.76 1.31 16.41
N GLY A 29 7.02 1.74 16.56
CA GLY A 29 7.67 1.82 17.88
C GLY A 29 7.72 0.51 18.66
N GLY A 30 7.80 -0.64 17.97
CA GLY A 30 7.79 -1.97 18.61
C GLY A 30 6.40 -2.55 18.86
N THR A 31 5.34 -1.76 18.69
CA THR A 31 3.95 -2.21 18.81
C THR A 31 3.40 -2.60 17.44
N THR A 32 2.83 -3.80 17.34
CA THR A 32 2.10 -4.24 16.15
C THR A 32 0.66 -3.76 16.27
N ILE A 33 0.26 -2.84 15.39
CA ILE A 33 -1.13 -2.37 15.32
C ILE A 33 -1.80 -3.04 14.12
N ALA A 34 -2.95 -3.66 14.34
CA ALA A 34 -3.82 -4.09 13.27
C ALA A 34 -4.45 -2.85 12.63
N THR A 35 -4.10 -2.56 11.39
CA THR A 35 -4.65 -1.44 10.64
C THR A 35 -5.46 -2.00 9.48
N ASN A 36 -6.57 -1.36 9.12
CA ASN A 36 -7.33 -1.72 7.91
C ASN A 36 -6.65 -1.25 6.61
N VAL A 37 -5.40 -0.79 6.71
CA VAL A 37 -4.62 -0.29 5.57
C VAL A 37 -3.76 -1.43 5.06
N LYS A 38 -4.02 -1.85 3.82
CA LYS A 38 -3.16 -2.80 3.13
C LYS A 38 -1.79 -2.16 2.91
N THR A 39 -0.75 -2.74 3.50
CA THR A 39 0.62 -2.29 3.25
C THR A 39 1.08 -2.84 1.92
N TYR A 40 1.58 -1.97 1.04
CA TYR A 40 2.15 -2.34 -0.24
C TYR A 40 3.65 -2.10 -0.19
N ALA A 41 4.46 -3.12 -0.46
CA ALA A 41 5.92 -3.03 -0.40
C ALA A 41 6.55 -2.86 -1.79
N ALA A 42 5.87 -3.38 -2.82
CA ALA A 42 6.35 -3.34 -4.20
C ALA A 42 5.26 -2.93 -5.18
N TYR A 43 5.68 -2.48 -6.37
CA TYR A 43 4.80 -2.14 -7.50
C TYR A 43 3.78 -3.25 -7.82
N GLY A 44 4.22 -4.52 -7.80
CA GLY A 44 3.35 -5.66 -8.06
C GLY A 44 2.20 -5.80 -7.06
N ASP A 45 2.35 -5.29 -5.84
CA ASP A 45 1.37 -5.42 -4.77
C ASP A 45 0.21 -4.44 -4.94
N TYR A 46 0.50 -3.21 -5.38
CA TYR A 46 -0.50 -2.13 -5.46
C TYR A 46 -1.00 -1.84 -6.87
N ALA A 47 -0.17 -1.98 -7.90
CA ALA A 47 -0.50 -1.50 -9.24
C ALA A 47 -1.74 -2.19 -9.85
N PRO A 48 -1.95 -3.52 -9.68
CA PRO A 48 -3.16 -4.17 -10.16
C PRO A 48 -4.42 -3.65 -9.47
N ALA A 49 -4.37 -3.48 -8.14
CA ALA A 49 -5.50 -2.97 -7.36
C ALA A 49 -5.82 -1.50 -7.70
N MET A 50 -4.78 -0.68 -7.86
CA MET A 50 -4.90 0.71 -8.31
C MET A 50 -5.53 0.79 -9.71
N LEU A 51 -5.04 0.03 -10.68
CA LEU A 51 -5.59 0.03 -12.04
C LEU A 51 -7.05 -0.44 -12.06
N ALA A 52 -7.39 -1.46 -11.28
CA ALA A 52 -8.75 -1.94 -11.15
C ALA A 52 -9.70 -0.85 -10.61
N ALA A 53 -9.27 -0.10 -9.60
CA ALA A 53 -10.05 1.03 -9.06
C ALA A 53 -10.26 2.15 -10.10
N VAL A 54 -9.21 2.52 -10.83
CA VAL A 54 -9.29 3.53 -11.90
C VAL A 54 -10.23 3.08 -13.01
N ASN A 55 -10.09 1.84 -13.48
CA ASN A 55 -10.94 1.29 -14.54
C ASN A 55 -12.40 1.13 -14.10
N LYS A 56 -12.65 0.78 -12.84
CA LYS A 56 -14.00 0.80 -12.26
C LYS A 56 -14.63 2.19 -12.35
N GLN A 57 -13.88 3.24 -12.02
CA GLN A 57 -14.37 4.61 -12.15
C GLN A 57 -14.60 5.02 -13.61
N ARG A 58 -13.70 4.65 -14.52
CA ARG A 58 -13.86 4.90 -15.97
C ARG A 58 -15.13 4.26 -16.54
N ALA A 59 -15.47 3.05 -16.11
CA ALA A 59 -16.68 2.36 -16.51
C ALA A 59 -17.96 3.13 -16.10
N THR A 60 -17.96 3.84 -14.97
CA THR A 60 -19.10 4.70 -14.56
C THR A 60 -19.39 5.84 -15.54
N LYS A 61 -18.42 6.16 -16.39
CA LYS A 61 -18.50 7.19 -17.45
C LYS A 61 -18.55 6.59 -18.86
N GLY A 62 -18.69 5.26 -18.98
CA GLY A 62 -18.71 4.57 -20.28
C GLY A 62 -17.37 4.59 -21.03
N LEU A 63 -16.25 4.84 -20.35
CA LEU A 63 -14.92 4.92 -20.97
C LEU A 63 -14.25 3.55 -21.02
N SER A 64 -13.52 3.27 -22.11
CA SER A 64 -12.72 2.04 -22.26
C SER A 64 -11.68 1.87 -21.15
N PRO A 65 -11.35 0.63 -20.72
CA PRO A 65 -10.35 0.41 -19.68
C PRO A 65 -8.94 0.81 -20.15
N LEU A 66 -8.10 1.19 -19.19
CA LEU A 66 -6.66 1.42 -19.37
C LEU A 66 -5.86 0.15 -19.06
N CYS A 67 -4.61 0.13 -19.51
CA CYS A 67 -3.62 -0.90 -19.22
C CYS A 67 -2.36 -0.28 -18.60
N LEU A 68 -1.63 -1.06 -17.80
CA LEU A 68 -0.32 -0.64 -17.27
C LEU A 68 0.71 -0.53 -18.40
N ASN A 69 1.57 0.48 -18.32
CA ASN A 69 2.70 0.65 -19.22
C ASN A 69 3.99 0.80 -18.41
N LYS A 70 4.98 -0.07 -18.67
CA LYS A 70 6.24 -0.10 -17.92
C LYS A 70 7.03 1.20 -18.03
N LYS A 71 7.07 1.83 -19.22
CA LYS A 71 7.80 3.09 -19.44
C LYS A 71 7.17 4.23 -18.64
N LEU A 72 5.84 4.31 -18.65
CA LEU A 72 5.10 5.32 -17.87
C LEU A 72 5.30 5.11 -16.35
N HIS A 73 5.27 3.87 -15.88
CA HIS A 73 5.54 3.58 -14.48
C HIS A 73 6.95 4.01 -14.07
N SER A 74 7.98 3.67 -14.86
CA SER A 74 9.35 4.10 -14.58
C SER A 74 9.51 5.62 -14.54
N ALA A 75 8.82 6.36 -15.42
CA ALA A 75 8.82 7.81 -15.39
C ALA A 75 8.13 8.36 -14.12
N ALA A 76 6.94 7.84 -13.79
CA ALA A 76 6.20 8.25 -12.60
C ALA A 76 6.97 7.97 -11.29
N GLN A 77 7.66 6.83 -11.21
CA GLN A 77 8.49 6.50 -10.05
C GLN A 77 9.65 7.48 -9.90
N ARG A 78 10.41 7.74 -10.98
CA ARG A 78 11.51 8.73 -10.94
C ARG A 78 11.02 10.11 -10.51
N HIS A 79 9.87 10.55 -11.01
CA HIS A 79 9.28 11.84 -10.60
C HIS A 79 8.89 11.86 -9.12
N SER A 80 8.31 10.76 -8.63
CA SER A 80 7.93 10.62 -7.21
C SER A 80 9.16 10.60 -6.30
N ASP A 81 10.24 9.94 -6.73
CA ASP A 81 11.51 9.91 -6.02
C ASP A 81 12.16 11.30 -5.99
N ASP A 82 12.08 12.07 -7.09
CA ASP A 82 12.59 13.44 -7.16
C ASP A 82 11.84 14.38 -6.20
N MET A 83 10.50 14.32 -6.22
CA MET A 83 9.63 15.06 -5.30
C MET A 83 9.92 14.74 -3.84
N ALA A 84 10.11 13.45 -3.51
CA ALA A 84 10.45 13.01 -2.16
C ALA A 84 11.86 13.47 -1.73
N ALA A 85 12.84 13.43 -2.64
CA ALA A 85 14.22 13.83 -2.35
C ALA A 85 14.37 15.34 -2.16
N LYS A 86 13.51 16.14 -2.79
CA LYS A 86 13.57 17.60 -2.78
C LYS A 86 12.45 18.28 -1.99
N ASP A 87 11.62 17.49 -1.30
CA ASP A 87 10.52 17.95 -0.44
C ASP A 87 9.57 18.94 -1.15
N TYR A 88 9.11 18.58 -2.34
CA TYR A 88 8.19 19.40 -3.13
C TYR A 88 7.12 18.57 -3.82
N MET A 89 6.06 19.23 -4.27
CA MET A 89 4.99 18.63 -5.07
C MET A 89 4.73 19.52 -6.29
N ALA A 90 5.10 19.05 -7.48
CA ALA A 90 4.81 19.76 -8.72
C ALA A 90 4.65 18.79 -9.89
N HIS A 91 4.24 19.34 -11.03
CA HIS A 91 4.11 18.58 -12.28
C HIS A 91 5.44 18.47 -13.02
N ASP A 92 6.29 19.48 -12.87
CA ASP A 92 7.62 19.56 -13.43
C ASP A 92 8.67 18.90 -12.51
N GLY A 93 9.61 18.21 -13.14
CA GLY A 93 10.81 17.71 -12.50
C GLY A 93 11.70 18.88 -12.11
N SER A 94 12.43 18.73 -11.01
CA SER A 94 13.41 19.74 -10.58
C SER A 94 14.58 19.94 -11.57
N ASP A 95 14.71 19.07 -12.56
CA ASP A 95 15.63 19.18 -13.69
C ASP A 95 15.00 19.88 -14.92
N GLY A 96 13.74 20.33 -14.81
CA GLY A 96 12.98 20.96 -15.87
C GLY A 96 12.20 20.00 -16.77
N SER A 97 12.16 18.70 -16.47
CA SER A 97 11.33 17.73 -17.20
C SER A 97 9.82 18.00 -17.02
N THR A 98 9.00 17.66 -18.03
CA THR A 98 7.54 17.81 -18.03
C THR A 98 6.82 16.59 -18.60
#